data_AF-A0A4Z1I3U2-F1
#
_entry.id   AF-A0A4Z1I3U2-F1
#
_cell.length_a   1.000
_cell.length_b   1.000
_cell.length_c   1.000
_cell.angle_alpha   90.00
_cell.angle_beta   90.00
_cell.angle_gamma   90.00
#
_symmetry.space_group_name_H-M   'P 1'
#
loop_
_entity.id
_entity.type
_entity.pdbx_description
1 polymer ?
#
loop_
_entity_poly.entity_id
_entity_poly.type
_entity_poly.pdbx_seq_one_letter_code
_entity_poly.pdbx_strand_id
1 'polypeptide(L)'
;MSKNTKRAEDFIDDNPDSKLTGFPTSGGTIYKDADFRLDMQGMTTGDPKKHNLQVQVTKVTTLKKVAPKTVASLLVLQDDPPSAETIKKELKVSVNI
;
A
#
# COMPACT_ATOMS: atom_id res chain seq x y z
N MET A 1 -12.51 -1.23 15.27
CA MET A 1 -12.06 -0.90 13.90
C MET A 1 -13.16 -0.16 13.17
N SER A 2 -12.85 1.00 12.60
CA SER A 2 -13.80 1.78 11.78
C SER A 2 -14.13 1.01 10.49
N LYS A 3 -15.32 1.20 9.91
CA LYS A 3 -15.74 0.55 8.64
C LYS A 3 -14.73 0.75 7.50
N ASN A 4 -14.02 1.87 7.54
CA ASN A 4 -13.02 2.27 6.56
C ASN A 4 -11.72 1.46 6.72
N THR A 5 -11.30 1.17 7.96
CA THR A 5 -10.13 0.34 8.26
C THR A 5 -10.32 -1.05 7.67
N LYS A 6 -11.49 -1.66 7.89
CA LYS A 6 -11.84 -2.96 7.31
C LYS A 6 -11.79 -2.95 5.79
N ARG A 7 -12.28 -1.89 5.13
CA ARG A 7 -12.20 -1.79 3.66
C ARG A 7 -10.76 -1.70 3.15
N ALA A 8 -9.88 -1.01 3.88
CA ALA A 8 -8.47 -0.95 3.52
C ALA A 8 -7.77 -2.30 3.73
N GLU A 9 -8.09 -3.01 4.83
CA GLU A 9 -7.59 -4.37 5.09
C GLU A 9 -8.05 -5.36 4.01
N ASP A 10 -9.32 -5.27 3.61
CA ASP A 10 -9.91 -6.08 2.53
C ASP A 10 -9.23 -5.82 1.19
N PHE A 11 -8.96 -4.56 0.85
CA PHE A 11 -8.17 -4.19 -0.33
C PHE A 11 -6.73 -4.73 -0.30
N ILE A 12 -6.09 -4.75 0.89
CA ILE A 12 -4.75 -5.33 1.04
C ILE A 12 -4.79 -6.85 0.85
N ASP A 13 -5.86 -7.50 1.30
CA ASP A 13 -6.05 -8.94 1.17
C ASP A 13 -6.33 -9.38 -0.29
N ASP A 14 -7.19 -8.62 -0.97
CA ASP A 14 -7.55 -8.80 -2.39
C ASP A 14 -6.35 -8.65 -3.33
N ASN A 15 -5.32 -7.88 -2.92
CA ASN A 15 -4.16 -7.64 -3.74
C ASN A 15 -3.39 -8.95 -4.02
N PRO A 16 -3.26 -9.38 -5.28
CA PRO A 16 -2.59 -10.65 -5.58
C PRO A 16 -1.09 -10.57 -5.26
N ASP A 17 -0.55 -11.66 -4.72
CA ASP A 17 0.84 -11.76 -4.27
C ASP A 17 1.86 -11.49 -5.39
N SER A 18 1.47 -11.77 -6.64
CA SER A 18 2.24 -11.42 -7.84
C SER A 18 2.41 -9.91 -8.06
N LYS A 19 1.58 -9.05 -7.46
CA LYS A 19 1.69 -7.59 -7.51
C LYS A 19 2.48 -7.03 -6.33
N LEU A 20 2.66 -7.82 -5.29
CA LEU A 20 3.45 -7.49 -4.11
C LEU A 20 4.89 -8.01 -4.20
N THR A 21 5.30 -8.45 -5.39
CA THR A 21 6.64 -8.96 -5.70
C THR A 21 7.13 -8.31 -6.99
N GLY A 22 8.44 -8.11 -7.11
CA GLY A 22 9.05 -7.51 -8.31
C GLY A 22 8.63 -6.05 -8.57
N PHE A 23 8.59 -5.23 -7.52
CA PHE A 23 8.17 -3.83 -7.64
C PHE A 23 9.04 -3.07 -8.67
N PRO A 24 8.42 -2.22 -9.51
CA PRO A 24 9.16 -1.36 -10.42
C PRO A 24 10.02 -0.40 -9.61
N THR A 25 11.23 -0.11 -10.07
CA THR A 25 12.13 0.89 -9.44
C THR A 25 11.64 2.33 -9.64
N SER A 26 10.74 2.56 -10.59
CA SER A 26 10.12 3.85 -10.86
C SER A 26 8.78 3.97 -10.17
N GLY A 27 8.49 5.16 -9.64
CA GLY A 27 7.23 5.43 -8.97
C GLY A 27 6.02 5.20 -9.89
N GLY A 28 4.96 4.61 -9.35
CA GLY A 28 3.75 4.31 -10.10
C GLY A 28 2.72 3.49 -9.32
N THR A 29 1.51 3.43 -9.88
CA THR A 29 0.42 2.66 -9.28
C THR A 29 0.58 1.17 -9.56
N ILE A 30 0.75 0.38 -8.51
CA ILE A 30 0.95 -1.08 -8.57
C ILE A 30 -0.38 -1.79 -8.73
N TYR A 31 -1.35 -1.40 -7.92
CA TYR A 31 -2.69 -1.96 -7.89
C TYR A 31 -3.70 -0.88 -7.56
N LYS A 32 -4.89 -0.94 -8.13
CA LYS A 32 -5.96 0.01 -7.82
C LYS A 32 -7.30 -0.68 -7.92
N ASP A 33 -8.20 -0.22 -7.08
CA ASP A 33 -9.60 -0.58 -7.04
C ASP A 33 -10.47 0.69 -7.19
N ALA A 34 -11.79 0.54 -7.12
CA ALA A 34 -12.76 1.63 -7.11
C ALA A 34 -12.55 2.60 -5.93
N ASP A 35 -12.18 2.09 -4.74
CA ASP A 35 -12.03 2.90 -3.53
C ASP A 35 -10.55 3.23 -3.19
N PHE A 36 -9.62 2.31 -3.45
CA PHE A 36 -8.22 2.41 -2.99
C PHE A 36 -7.22 2.24 -4.13
N ARG A 37 -5.99 2.71 -3.92
CA ARG A 37 -4.83 2.37 -4.75
C ARG A 37 -3.63 2.06 -3.89
N LEU A 38 -2.88 1.05 -4.30
CA LEU A 38 -1.52 0.81 -3.89
C LEU A 38 -0.59 1.50 -4.87
N ASP A 39 0.13 2.49 -4.38
CA ASP A 39 1.09 3.28 -5.14
C ASP A 39 2.50 3.04 -4.60
N MET A 40 3.47 2.93 -5.50
CA MET A 40 4.89 2.92 -5.18
C MET A 40 5.40 4.34 -5.42
N GLN A 41 5.69 5.07 -4.35
CA GLN A 41 6.09 6.49 -4.40
C GLN A 41 7.57 6.69 -4.80
N GLY A 42 8.27 5.60 -5.13
CA GLY A 42 9.69 5.60 -5.46
C GLY A 42 10.53 4.84 -4.43
N MET A 43 11.84 4.83 -4.66
CA MET A 43 12.81 4.26 -3.74
C MET A 43 13.33 5.31 -2.78
N THR A 44 13.58 4.92 -1.52
CA THR A 44 14.31 5.76 -0.57
C THR A 44 15.75 5.93 -1.02
N THR A 45 16.33 7.11 -0.77
CA THR A 45 17.74 7.41 -1.06
C THR A 45 18.74 6.80 -0.06
N GLY A 46 18.25 6.17 1.02
CA GLY A 46 19.09 5.48 1.99
C GLY A 46 19.63 4.16 1.46
N ASP A 47 20.77 3.73 2.01
CA ASP A 47 21.38 2.43 1.74
C ASP A 47 21.12 1.50 2.94
N PRO A 48 20.43 0.36 2.78
CA PRO A 48 19.86 -0.18 1.54
C PRO A 48 18.60 0.55 1.07
N LYS A 49 18.41 0.60 -0.26
CA LYS A 49 17.23 1.19 -0.92
C LYS A 49 15.95 0.43 -0.55
N LYS A 50 14.90 1.17 -0.22
CA LYS A 50 13.58 0.63 0.12
C LYS A 50 12.52 1.16 -0.84
N HIS A 51 11.66 0.29 -1.34
CA HIS A 51 10.44 0.64 -2.03
C HIS A 51 9.45 1.25 -1.05
N ASN A 52 9.01 2.48 -1.32
CA ASN A 52 7.99 3.14 -0.52
C ASN A 52 6.61 2.83 -1.10
N LEU A 53 5.95 1.83 -0.51
CA LEU A 53 4.60 1.43 -0.85
C LEU A 53 3.60 2.20 -0.01
N GLN A 54 2.58 2.77 -0.64
CA GLN A 54 1.54 3.52 0.04
C GLN A 54 0.16 3.11 -0.45
N VAL A 55 -0.73 2.82 0.48
CA VAL A 55 -2.15 2.66 0.21
C VAL A 55 -2.82 4.01 0.41
N GLN A 56 -3.45 4.50 -0.66
CA GLN A 56 -4.14 5.78 -0.70
C GLN A 56 -5.59 5.57 -1.15
N VAL A 57 -6.49 6.42 -0.68
CA VAL A 57 -7.89 6.45 -1.14
C VAL A 57 -7.98 7.23 -2.46
N THR A 58 -8.65 6.68 -3.48
CA THR A 58 -8.76 7.32 -4.82
C THR A 58 -10.12 7.97 -5.04
N LYS A 59 -11.18 7.19 -4.87
CA LYS A 59 -12.59 7.54 -4.86
C LYS A 59 -13.13 6.88 -3.59
N VAL A 60 -14.08 7.42 -2.86
CA VAL A 60 -15.50 7.33 -3.13
C VAL A 60 -16.15 8.37 -2.23
N THR A 61 -17.28 8.88 -2.68
CA THR A 61 -18.15 9.87 -2.03
C THR A 61 -18.35 9.70 -0.51
N THR A 62 -18.24 8.47 0.03
CA THR A 62 -18.31 8.13 1.46
C THR A 62 -16.97 8.23 2.21
N LEU A 63 -15.84 8.01 1.54
CA LEU A 63 -14.48 8.14 2.07
C LEU A 63 -13.91 9.56 1.91
N LYS A 64 -14.65 10.50 1.30
CA LYS A 64 -14.24 11.90 1.13
C LYS A 64 -13.79 12.61 2.42
N LYS A 65 -14.30 12.21 3.59
CA LYS A 65 -13.86 12.79 4.88
C LYS A 65 -12.45 12.37 5.28
N VAL A 66 -11.95 11.27 4.72
CA VAL A 66 -10.61 10.71 4.97
C VAL A 66 -9.69 10.79 3.75
N ALA A 67 -10.20 11.09 2.56
CA ALA A 67 -9.36 11.44 1.40
C ALA A 67 -8.90 12.91 1.51
N PRO A 68 -7.60 13.24 1.28
CA PRO A 68 -6.53 12.47 0.66
C PRO A 68 -5.48 11.99 1.69
N LYS A 69 -5.89 11.36 2.80
CA LYS A 69 -4.93 10.83 3.76
C LYS A 69 -4.35 9.51 3.26
N THR A 70 -3.05 9.35 3.48
CA THR A 70 -2.37 8.06 3.33
C THR A 70 -2.95 7.12 4.37
N VAL A 71 -3.50 6.00 3.91
CA VAL A 71 -4.19 5.03 4.76
C VAL A 71 -3.18 4.09 5.40
N ALA A 72 -2.20 3.64 4.62
CA ALA A 72 -1.09 2.83 5.08
C ALA A 72 0.16 3.15 4.27
N SER A 73 1.32 2.96 4.88
CA SER A 73 2.62 3.09 4.21
C SER A 73 3.55 1.98 4.69
N LEU A 74 4.35 1.42 3.79
CA LEU A 74 5.31 0.38 4.09
C LEU A 74 6.59 0.61 3.30
N LEU A 75 7.73 0.40 3.97
CA LEU A 75 9.04 0.42 3.35
C LEU A 75 9.54 -1.02 3.18
N VAL A 76 9.68 -1.46 1.93
CA VAL A 76 10.11 -2.82 1.58
C VAL A 76 11.54 -2.74 1.04
N LEU A 77 12.47 -3.51 1.60
CA LEU A 77 13.86 -3.56 1.11
C LEU A 77 13.89 -4.03 -0.35
N GLN A 78 14.74 -3.41 -1.17
CA GLN A 78 14.93 -3.83 -2.56
C GLN A 78 15.69 -5.15 -2.67
N ASP A 79 16.73 -5.31 -1.86
CA ASP A 79 17.67 -6.44 -1.95
C ASP A 79 17.08 -7.73 -1.35
N ASP A 80 16.32 -7.58 -0.27
CA ASP A 80 15.61 -8.66 0.42
C ASP A 80 14.14 -8.27 0.63
N PRO A 81 13.32 -8.30 -0.44
CA PRO A 81 11.91 -7.96 -0.29
C PRO A 81 11.20 -9.09 0.49
N PRO A 82 10.52 -8.76 1.61
CA PRO A 82 9.68 -9.73 2.32
C PRO A 82 8.62 -10.34 1.41
N SER A 83 8.15 -11.55 1.77
CA SER A 83 7.03 -12.21 1.10
C SER A 83 5.80 -11.32 1.04
N ALA A 84 5.00 -11.49 -0.01
CA ALA A 84 3.74 -10.77 -0.19
C ALA A 84 2.82 -10.83 1.05
N GLU A 85 2.75 -11.97 1.73
CA GLU A 85 2.01 -12.13 2.99
C GLU A 85 2.49 -11.19 4.11
N THR A 86 3.81 -11.05 4.27
CA THR A 86 4.40 -10.13 5.25
C THR A 86 4.11 -8.69 4.87
N ILE A 87 4.22 -8.34 3.58
CA ILE A 87 3.87 -7.01 3.07
C ILE A 87 2.41 -6.69 3.36
N LYS A 88 1.50 -7.63 3.10
CA LYS A 88 0.07 -7.49 3.44
C LYS A 88 -0.10 -7.25 4.94
N LYS A 89 0.56 -8.04 5.79
CA LYS A 89 0.45 -7.92 7.25
C LYS A 89 0.95 -6.57 7.75
N GLU A 90 2.13 -6.12 7.31
CA GLU A 90 2.72 -4.85 7.71
C GLU A 90 1.91 -3.65 7.21
N LEU A 91 1.36 -3.74 5.99
CA LEU A 91 0.42 -2.75 5.48
C LEU A 91 -0.83 -2.68 6.35
N LYS A 92 -1.42 -3.82 6.73
CA LYS A 92 -2.60 -3.89 7.63
C LYS A 92 -2.30 -3.27 9.00
N VAL A 93 -1.12 -3.54 9.57
CA VAL A 93 -0.67 -2.93 10.83
C VAL A 93 -0.50 -1.42 10.70
N SER A 94 -0.03 -0.96 9.54
CA SER A 94 0.17 0.47 9.26
C SER A 94 -1.12 1.19 8.84
N VAL A 95 -2.25 0.50 8.72
CA VAL A 95 -3.54 1.14 8.41
C VAL A 95 -3.96 2.04 9.58
N ASN A 96 -3.93 3.35 9.36
CA ASN A 96 -4.41 4.36 10.30
C ASN A 96 -5.40 5.30 9.58
N ILE A 97 -6.70 5.13 9.84
CA ILE A 97 -7.80 5.89 9.20
C ILE A 97 -8.59 6.70 10.21
#